data_AF-A0A2V8NNJ5-F1
#
_entry.id   AF-A0A2V8NNJ5-F1
#
_cell.length_a   1.000
_cell.length_b   1.000
_cell.length_c   1.000
_cell.angle_alpha   90.00
_cell.angle_beta   90.00
_cell.angle_gamma   90.00
#
_symmetry.space_group_name_H-M   'P 1'
#
loop_
_entity.id
_entity.type
_entity.pdbx_description
1 polymer ?
#
loop_
_entity_poly.entity_id
_entity_poly.type
_entity_poly.pdbx_seq_one_letter_code
_entity_poly.pdbx_strand_id
1 'polypeptide(L)'
;MQENENAADASPASEQGTEQSPPAATEEITYHAVEKDGQVTAIWEMRGRKHVRTIDPRSRQGLEILRLYTADQQDETPAQEAGEASST
;
A
#
# COMPACT_ATOMS: atom_id res chain seq x y z
N MET A 1 59.35 4.72 -38.23
CA MET A 1 59.11 5.29 -36.89
C MET A 1 57.93 6.23 -37.02
N GLN A 2 56.98 6.21 -36.08
CA GLN A 2 55.59 6.76 -36.12
C GLN A 2 54.60 5.73 -36.66
N GLU A 3 53.51 5.35 -36.01
CA GLU A 3 52.76 5.89 -34.85
C GLU A 3 52.28 4.73 -33.95
N ASN A 4 52.25 4.91 -32.63
CA ASN A 4 51.38 4.13 -31.75
C ASN A 4 50.80 5.08 -30.69
N GLU A 5 49.77 5.82 -31.09
CA GLU A 5 48.99 6.68 -30.22
C GLU A 5 47.97 5.81 -29.49
N ASN A 6 48.36 5.25 -28.34
CA ASN A 6 47.43 4.63 -27.41
C ASN A 6 46.73 5.76 -26.65
N ALA A 7 45.65 6.27 -27.26
CA ALA A 7 44.76 7.20 -26.62
C ALA A 7 44.21 6.57 -25.34
N ALA A 8 44.52 7.22 -24.22
CA ALA A 8 43.95 6.93 -22.92
C ALA A 8 42.44 7.15 -22.97
N ASP A 9 41.68 6.07 -23.22
CA ASP A 9 40.26 6.03 -22.87
C ASP A 9 40.15 5.85 -21.36
N ALA A 10 40.21 6.98 -20.67
CA ALA A 10 39.84 7.09 -19.27
C ALA A 10 38.31 7.06 -19.19
N SER A 11 37.73 5.86 -19.13
CA SER A 11 36.35 5.66 -18.69
C SER A 11 36.33 5.19 -17.24
N PRO A 12 36.15 6.10 -16.26
CA PRO A 12 35.47 5.75 -15.03
C PRO A 12 34.33 6.74 -14.81
N ALA A 13 33.21 6.52 -15.48
CA ALA A 13 31.96 7.09 -15.06
C ALA A 13 30.97 5.94 -14.98
N SER A 14 31.01 5.27 -13.84
CA SER A 14 29.89 4.51 -13.31
C SER A 14 28.70 5.47 -13.23
N GLU A 15 27.96 5.57 -14.34
CA GLU A 15 26.67 6.23 -14.38
C GLU A 15 25.71 5.36 -13.58
N GLN A 16 25.72 5.61 -12.28
CA GLN A 16 24.62 5.36 -11.37
C GLN A 16 23.43 6.20 -11.83
N GLY A 17 22.80 5.78 -12.93
CA GLY A 17 21.42 6.12 -13.21
C GLY A 17 20.58 5.23 -12.32
N THR A 18 20.34 5.68 -11.09
CA THR A 18 19.30 5.15 -10.21
C THR A 18 18.04 5.05 -11.04
N GLU A 19 17.74 3.83 -11.49
CA GLU A 19 16.47 3.46 -12.04
C GLU A 19 15.45 3.90 -11.00
N GLN A 20 14.81 5.04 -11.26
CA GLN A 20 13.61 5.45 -10.56
C GLN A 20 12.62 4.34 -10.89
N SER A 21 12.64 3.30 -10.06
CA SER A 21 11.55 2.36 -9.97
C SER A 21 10.31 3.23 -9.87
N PRO A 22 9.33 3.10 -10.80
CA PRO A 22 8.05 3.78 -10.63
C PRO A 22 7.58 3.48 -9.20
N PRO A 23 6.92 4.40 -8.48
CA PRO A 23 6.37 4.09 -7.16
C PRO A 23 5.58 2.80 -7.34
N ALA A 24 6.15 1.69 -6.84
CA ALA A 24 5.65 0.36 -7.14
C ALA A 24 4.22 0.41 -6.68
N ALA A 25 3.27 0.41 -7.65
CA ALA A 25 1.88 0.75 -7.44
C ALA A 25 1.52 0.26 -6.04
N THR A 26 1.41 1.21 -5.12
CA THR A 26 1.42 0.96 -3.68
C THR A 26 0.07 0.34 -3.42
N GLU A 27 -0.09 -0.93 -3.78
CA GLU A 27 -1.37 -1.60 -3.83
C GLU A 27 -1.95 -1.44 -2.44
N GLU A 28 -3.02 -0.67 -2.37
CA GLU A 28 -3.60 -0.20 -1.13
C GLU A 28 -3.91 -1.41 -0.26
N ILE A 29 -3.33 -1.41 0.95
CA ILE A 29 -3.62 -2.46 1.93
C ILE A 29 -4.83 -2.01 2.71
N THR A 30 -5.95 -2.70 2.50
CA THR A 30 -7.20 -2.49 3.22
C THR A 30 -7.39 -3.65 4.20
N TYR A 31 -7.96 -3.38 5.37
CA TYR A 31 -8.26 -4.41 6.37
C TYR A 31 -9.78 -4.56 6.52
N HIS A 32 -10.26 -5.81 6.60
CA HIS A 32 -11.66 -6.11 6.80
C HIS A 32 -11.87 -6.98 8.04
N ALA A 33 -12.58 -6.47 9.05
CA ALA A 33 -12.88 -7.20 10.27
C ALA A 33 -14.13 -8.08 10.08
N VAL A 34 -14.00 -9.38 10.34
CA VAL A 34 -15.11 -10.34 10.30
C VAL A 34 -15.65 -10.52 11.72
N GLU A 35 -16.86 -10.03 11.95
CA GLU A 35 -17.54 -10.11 13.24
C GLU A 35 -18.54 -11.25 13.27
N LYS A 36 -18.60 -11.94 14.41
CA LYS A 36 -19.60 -12.97 14.71
C LYS A 36 -20.05 -12.81 16.15
N ASP A 37 -21.37 -12.79 16.37
CA ASP A 37 -21.96 -12.59 17.71
C ASP A 37 -21.45 -11.30 18.40
N GLY A 38 -21.14 -10.26 17.62
CA GLY A 38 -20.60 -8.98 18.12
C GLY A 38 -19.11 -9.02 18.52
N GLN A 39 -18.39 -10.10 18.20
CA GLN A 39 -16.95 -10.22 18.42
C GLN A 39 -16.20 -10.38 17.09
N VAL A 40 -15.14 -9.59 16.90
CA VAL A 40 -14.22 -9.79 15.76
C VAL A 40 -13.55 -11.15 15.91
N THR A 41 -13.74 -12.01 14.92
CA THR A 41 -13.21 -13.38 14.88
C THR A 41 -11.99 -13.51 13.98
N ALA A 42 -11.85 -12.64 12.99
CA ALA A 42 -10.75 -12.62 12.05
C ALA A 42 -10.62 -11.23 11.42
N ILE A 43 -9.41 -10.87 11.00
CA ILE A 43 -9.15 -9.66 10.21
C ILE A 43 -8.52 -10.09 8.91
N TRP A 44 -9.05 -9.64 7.77
CA TRP A 44 -8.52 -9.95 6.46
C TRP A 44 -7.69 -8.80 5.95
N GLU A 45 -6.42 -9.08 5.62
CA GLU A 45 -5.57 -8.17 4.88
C GLU A 45 -5.88 -8.34 3.39
N MET A 46 -6.39 -7.27 2.79
CA MET A 46 -6.73 -7.18 1.38
C MET A 46 -5.72 -6.26 0.70
N ARG A 47 -5.22 -6.68 -0.47
CA ARG A 47 -4.36 -5.84 -1.32
C ARG A 47 -5.14 -5.53 -2.58
N GLY A 48 -5.69 -4.32 -2.65
CA GLY A 48 -6.78 -3.99 -3.56
C GLY A 48 -7.98 -4.92 -3.37
N ARG A 49 -8.23 -5.83 -4.34
CA ARG A 49 -9.40 -6.74 -4.34
C ARG A 49 -9.07 -8.18 -3.92
N LYS A 50 -7.81 -8.46 -3.62
CA LYS A 50 -7.32 -9.82 -3.33
C LYS A 50 -7.07 -10.01 -1.84
N HIS A 51 -7.53 -11.14 -1.28
CA HIS A 51 -7.16 -11.55 0.07
C HIS A 51 -5.69 -11.99 0.11
N VAL A 52 -4.91 -11.36 0.97
CA VAL A 52 -3.51 -11.68 1.20
C VAL A 52 -3.39 -12.71 2.32
N ARG A 53 -3.94 -12.40 3.49
CA ARG A 53 -3.86 -13.25 4.69
C ARG A 53 -4.93 -12.89 5.72
N THR A 54 -5.15 -13.84 6.62
CA THR A 54 -5.97 -13.64 7.81
C THR A 54 -5.06 -13.36 9.02
N ILE A 55 -5.36 -12.28 9.72
CA ILE A 55 -4.68 -11.81 10.92
C ILE A 55 -5.58 -12.13 12.12
N ASP A 56 -4.99 -12.67 13.18
CA ASP A 56 -5.72 -12.95 14.42
C ASP A 56 -6.02 -11.63 15.15
N PRO A 57 -7.28 -11.37 15.56
CA PRO A 57 -7.68 -10.10 16.15
C PRO A 57 -7.11 -9.86 17.55
N ARG A 58 -6.62 -10.91 18.23
CA ARG A 58 -6.01 -10.83 19.56
C ARG A 58 -4.49 -10.73 19.49
N SER A 59 -3.91 -10.93 18.30
CA SER A 59 -2.48 -10.68 18.07
C SER A 59 -2.16 -9.20 18.20
N ARG A 60 -0.88 -8.87 18.47
CA ARG A 60 -0.43 -7.47 18.55
C ARG A 60 -0.79 -6.67 17.31
N GLN A 61 -0.60 -7.27 16.13
CA GLN A 61 -0.94 -6.64 14.86
C GLN A 61 -2.44 -6.45 14.70
N GLY A 62 -3.26 -7.46 15.02
CA GLY A 62 -4.71 -7.36 14.97
C GLY A 62 -5.25 -6.26 15.89
N LEU A 63 -4.72 -6.16 17.11
CA LEU A 63 -5.08 -5.12 18.07
C LEU A 63 -4.71 -3.72 17.57
N GLU A 64 -3.55 -3.55 16.93
CA GLU A 64 -3.14 -2.26 16.35
C GLU A 64 -4.06 -1.85 15.19
N ILE A 65 -4.38 -2.78 14.28
CA ILE A 65 -5.31 -2.54 13.17
C ILE A 65 -6.70 -2.16 13.70
N LEU A 66 -7.23 -2.89 14.70
CA LEU A 66 -8.54 -2.58 15.29
C LEU A 66 -8.55 -1.23 16.01
N ARG A 67 -7.46 -0.88 16.69
CA ARG A 67 -7.31 0.43 17.34
C ARG A 67 -7.34 1.56 16.31
N LEU A 68 -6.62 1.42 15.20
CA LEU A 68 -6.61 2.39 14.11
C LEU A 68 -8.00 2.50 13.47
N TYR A 69 -8.66 1.38 13.17
CA TYR A 69 -10.01 1.37 12.61
C TYR A 69 -11.04 2.06 13.51
N THR A 70 -10.95 1.86 14.83
CA THR A 70 -11.82 2.53 15.80
C THR A 70 -11.53 4.03 15.89
N ALA A 71 -10.27 4.44 15.72
CA ALA A 71 -9.85 5.82 15.75
C ALA A 71 -10.21 6.59 14.46
N ASP A 72 -10.13 5.92 13.31
CA ASP A 72 -10.36 6.50 11.97
C ASP A 72 -11.86 6.62 11.64
N GLN A 73 -12.69 5.66 12.10
CA GLN A 73 -14.16 5.73 11.94
C GLN A 73 -14.85 6.85 12.72
N GLN A 74 -14.13 7.61 13.55
CA GLN A 74 -14.68 8.83 14.17
C GLN A 74 -14.63 10.05 13.25
N ASP A 75 -13.82 10.01 12.18
CA ASP A 75 -13.67 11.11 11.22
C ASP A 75 -14.39 10.84 9.89
N GLU A 76 -14.76 9.59 9.59
CA GLU A 76 -15.46 9.24 8.36
C GLU A 76 -16.89 8.77 8.64
N THR A 77 -17.80 9.72 8.88
CA THR A 77 -19.18 9.55 8.41
C THR A 77 -19.11 9.11 6.95
N PRO A 78 -19.60 7.92 6.55
CA PRO A 78 -19.81 7.69 5.14
C PRO A 78 -20.81 8.76 4.73
N ALA A 79 -20.34 9.73 3.97
CA ALA A 79 -21.18 10.63 3.23
C ALA A 79 -22.04 9.73 2.34
N GLN A 80 -23.18 9.32 2.87
CA GLN A 80 -24.36 9.02 2.09
C GLN A 80 -24.76 10.35 1.46
N GLU A 81 -23.96 10.79 0.49
CA GLU A 81 -24.38 11.65 -0.60
C GLU A 81 -25.32 10.81 -1.48
N ALA A 82 -26.43 10.36 -0.88
CA ALA A 82 -27.64 9.94 -1.59
C ALA A 82 -28.47 11.19 -1.86
N GLY A 83 -27.80 12.19 -2.44
CA GLY A 83 -28.31 13.52 -2.61
C GLY A 83 -27.68 14.14 -3.83
N GLU A 84 -27.80 13.50 -4.99
CA GLU A 84 -28.10 14.27 -6.19
C GLU A 84 -28.63 13.43 -7.36
N ALA A 85 -29.57 14.07 -8.05
CA ALA A 85 -30.07 13.81 -9.40
C ALA A 85 -31.12 12.69 -9.61
N SER A 86 -32.39 13.07 -9.50
CA SER A 86 -33.16 13.15 -10.75
C SER A 86 -34.19 14.28 -10.70
N SER A 87 -33.88 15.35 -11.42
CA SER A 87 -34.86 16.27 -11.98
C SER A 87 -35.92 15.50 -12.77
N THR A 88 -37.20 15.80 -12.53
CA THR A 88 -38.21 16.12 -13.56
C THR A 88 -39.47 16.69 -12.91
#